data_AF-A0AAW9IHR6-F1
#
_entry.id   AF-A0AAW9IHR6-F1
#
_cell.length_a   1.000
_cell.length_b   1.000
_cell.length_c   1.000
_cell.angle_alpha   90.00
_cell.angle_beta   90.00
_cell.angle_gamma   90.00
#
_symmetry.space_group_name_H-M   'P 1'
#
loop_
_entity.id
_entity.type
_entity.pdbx_description
1 polymer ?
#
loop_
_entity_poly.entity_id
_entity_poly.type
_entity_poly.pdbx_seq_one_letter_code
_entity_poly.pdbx_strand_id
1 'polypeptide(L)'
;MLIPSSLILLIALTFYLSSKRSIKIFNEALNEYRSNFVFIEEDVLTSPPSNLSPTLVAYLYDKNNIQWSIVPSTLMYLANKGFYKLSSDLSDENELVNVKFKRIKDSAKCEYSHLKVLMDWFKT
;
A
#
# COMPACT_ATOMS: atom_id res chain seq x y z
N MET A 1 -32.96 -19.96 -24.45
CA MET A 1 -32.64 -20.89 -23.35
C MET A 1 -32.91 -20.17 -22.04
N LEU A 2 -33.95 -20.57 -21.30
CA LEU A 2 -34.24 -20.06 -19.96
C LEU A 2 -33.37 -20.84 -18.96
N ILE A 3 -32.43 -20.16 -18.30
CA ILE A 3 -31.70 -20.77 -17.18
C ILE A 3 -32.73 -20.99 -16.06
N PRO A 4 -32.89 -22.22 -15.55
CA PRO A 4 -33.84 -22.48 -14.48
C PRO A 4 -33.45 -21.66 -13.24
N SER A 5 -34.44 -21.00 -12.63
CA SER A 5 -34.27 -20.12 -11.47
C SER A 5 -33.62 -20.83 -10.27
N SER A 6 -33.81 -22.15 -10.15
CA SER A 6 -33.15 -23.00 -9.15
C SER A 6 -31.62 -23.02 -9.29
N LEU A 7 -31.10 -22.93 -10.52
CA LEU A 7 -29.66 -22.98 -10.80
C LEU A 7 -28.99 -21.65 -10.45
N ILE A 8 -29.69 -20.53 -10.66
CA ILE A 8 -29.24 -19.19 -10.23
C ILE A 8 -29.16 -19.11 -8.71
N LEU A 9 -30.17 -19.62 -7.99
CA LEU A 9 -30.17 -19.67 -6.52
C LEU A 9 -29.00 -20.49 -5.96
N LEU A 10 -28.68 -21.61 -6.60
CA LEU A 10 -27.60 -22.50 -6.17
C LEU A 10 -26.21 -21.86 -6.35
N ILE A 11 -26.02 -21.10 -7.44
CA ILE A 11 -24.81 -20.31 -7.67
C ILE A 11 -24.69 -19.18 -6.65
N ALA A 12 -25.78 -18.46 -6.37
CA ALA A 12 -25.77 -17.38 -5.37
C ALA A 12 -25.43 -17.90 -3.96
N LEU A 13 -25.97 -19.07 -3.59
CA LEU A 13 -25.73 -19.68 -2.28
C LEU A 13 -24.27 -20.14 -2.11
N THR A 14 -23.69 -20.75 -3.14
CA THR A 14 -22.29 -21.18 -3.13
C THR A 14 -21.34 -19.97 -3.05
N PHE A 15 -21.63 -18.89 -3.79
CA PHE A 15 -20.87 -17.66 -3.72
C PHE A 15 -20.94 -16.99 -2.33
N TYR A 16 -22.14 -16.94 -1.74
CA TYR A 16 -22.34 -16.40 -0.39
C TYR A 16 -21.55 -17.18 0.68
N LEU A 17 -21.61 -18.51 0.63
CA LEU A 17 -20.87 -19.38 1.56
C LEU A 17 -19.35 -19.22 1.40
N SER A 18 -18.87 -19.12 0.15
CA SER A 18 -17.46 -18.89 -0.15
C SER A 18 -16.97 -17.53 0.38
N SER A 19 -17.74 -16.46 0.14
CA SER A 19 -17.45 -15.11 0.66
C SER A 19 -17.43 -15.07 2.19
N LYS A 20 -18.39 -15.73 2.84
CA LYS A 20 -18.41 -15.81 4.32
C LYS A 20 -17.19 -16.54 4.87
N ARG A 21 -16.72 -17.59 4.18
CA ARG A 21 -15.50 -18.33 4.56
C ARG A 21 -14.25 -17.49 4.35
N SER A 22 -14.13 -16.75 3.25
CA SER A 22 -12.97 -15.88 2.99
C SER A 22 -12.87 -14.75 4.01
N ILE A 23 -14.00 -14.13 4.39
CA ILE A 23 -14.05 -13.11 5.45
C ILE A 23 -13.59 -13.70 6.79
N LYS A 24 -14.00 -14.93 7.11
CA LYS A 24 -13.58 -15.59 8.35
C LYS A 24 -12.06 -15.80 8.38
N ILE A 25 -11.48 -16.31 7.29
CA ILE A 25 -10.04 -16.54 7.16
C ILE A 25 -9.27 -15.21 7.25
N PHE A 26 -9.76 -14.15 6.59
CA PHE A 26 -9.17 -12.83 6.67
C PHE A 26 -9.15 -12.28 8.10
N ASN A 27 -10.28 -12.38 8.81
CA ASN A 27 -10.39 -11.91 10.19
C ASN A 27 -9.49 -12.73 11.14
N GLU A 28 -9.32 -14.01 10.89
CA GLU A 28 -8.43 -14.88 11.65
C GLU A 28 -6.97 -14.46 11.47
N ALA A 29 -6.51 -14.29 10.23
CA ALA A 29 -5.17 -13.78 9.94
C ALA A 29 -4.95 -12.35 10.48
N LEU A 30 -5.96 -11.49 10.39
CA LEU A 30 -5.90 -10.13 10.94
C LEU A 30 -5.81 -10.13 12.47
N ASN A 31 -6.55 -11.00 13.14
CA ASN A 31 -6.51 -11.13 14.59
C ASN A 31 -5.20 -11.77 15.06
N GLU A 32 -4.68 -12.77 14.34
CA GLU A 32 -3.35 -13.34 14.60
C GLU A 32 -2.28 -12.25 14.47
N TYR A 33 -2.29 -11.49 13.37
CA TYR A 33 -1.41 -10.33 13.19
C TYR A 33 -1.53 -9.36 14.38
N ARG A 34 -2.75 -8.94 14.74
CA ARG A 34 -2.98 -8.00 15.85
C ARG A 34 -2.58 -8.56 17.21
N SER A 35 -2.73 -9.86 17.44
CA SER A 35 -2.36 -10.50 18.71
C SER A 35 -0.86 -10.48 18.98
N ASN A 36 -0.04 -10.36 17.92
CA ASN A 36 1.41 -10.25 18.03
C ASN A 36 1.88 -8.83 18.43
N PHE A 37 0.98 -7.86 18.53
CA PHE A 37 1.31 -6.48 18.88
C PHE A 37 0.47 -6.00 20.07
N VAL A 38 1.13 -5.39 21.05
CA VAL A 38 0.45 -4.70 22.16
C VAL A 38 0.12 -3.30 21.69
N PHE A 39 -1.13 -3.08 21.27
CA PHE A 39 -1.64 -1.74 21.01
C PHE A 39 -2.00 -1.11 22.35
N ILE A 40 -1.20 -0.16 22.82
CA ILE A 40 -1.51 0.61 24.03
C ILE A 40 -2.72 1.49 23.69
N GLU A 41 -3.83 1.36 24.44
CA GLU A 41 -5.07 2.14 24.20
C GLU A 41 -4.84 3.66 24.32
N GLU A 42 -3.77 4.08 24.98
CA GLU A 42 -3.37 5.49 25.14
C GLU A 42 -2.63 6.06 23.90
N ASP A 43 -2.18 5.20 22.98
CA ASP A 43 -1.48 5.58 21.74
C ASP A 43 -2.45 5.76 20.56
N VAL A 44 -3.70 6.17 20.84
CA VAL A 44 -4.54 6.74 19.78
C VAL A 44 -3.87 8.05 19.38
N LEU A 45 -3.07 8.00 18.30
CA LEU A 45 -2.44 9.14 17.68
C LEU A 45 -3.51 10.23 17.47
N THR A 46 -3.52 11.24 18.35
CA THR A 46 -4.48 12.34 18.32
C THR A 46 -4.29 13.20 17.07
N SER A 47 -3.09 13.17 16.52
CA SER A 47 -2.76 13.73 15.22
C SER A 47 -2.90 12.68 14.12
N PRO A 48 -3.52 13.03 12.98
CA PRO A 48 -3.48 12.16 11.80
C PRO A 48 -2.01 11.83 11.44
N PRO A 49 -1.76 10.64 10.87
CA PRO A 49 -0.41 10.29 10.41
C PRO A 49 0.12 11.40 9.52
N SER A 50 1.37 11.79 9.77
CA SER A 50 1.99 12.94 9.13
C SER A 50 1.82 12.89 7.60
N ASN A 51 1.44 14.02 7.00
CA ASN A 51 1.43 14.17 5.55
C ASN A 51 2.84 14.21 4.95
N LEU A 52 3.90 14.20 5.76
CA LEU A 52 5.28 14.19 5.31
C LEU A 52 5.66 12.81 4.79
N SER A 53 6.55 12.79 3.78
CA SER A 53 7.08 11.51 3.30
C SER A 53 8.00 10.88 4.34
N PRO A 54 8.12 9.54 4.36
CA PRO A 54 9.07 8.84 5.23
C PRO A 54 10.52 9.34 5.08
N THR A 55 10.98 9.63 3.86
CA THR A 55 12.29 10.26 3.63
C THR A 55 12.41 11.64 4.27
N LEU A 56 11.38 12.49 4.21
CA LEU A 56 11.43 13.81 4.83
C LEU A 56 11.47 13.71 6.37
N VAL A 57 10.73 12.76 6.94
CA VAL A 57 10.78 12.47 8.38
C VAL A 57 12.19 12.02 8.78
N ALA A 58 12.77 11.08 8.04
CA ALA A 58 14.15 10.62 8.28
C ALA A 58 15.17 11.77 8.17
N TYR A 59 15.03 12.63 7.15
CA TYR A 59 15.90 13.79 6.95
C TYR A 59 15.84 14.80 8.10
N LEU A 60 14.65 15.04 8.66
CA LEU A 60 14.47 15.93 9.82
C LEU A 60 15.11 15.34 11.09
N TYR A 61 15.14 14.02 11.20
CA TYR A 61 15.71 13.33 12.35
C TYR A 61 17.23 13.19 12.27
N ASP A 62 17.75 12.75 11.11
CA ASP A 62 19.17 12.66 10.83
C ASP A 62 19.44 12.86 9.33
N LYS A 63 19.79 14.11 8.99
CA LYS A 63 20.06 14.55 7.62
C LYS A 63 21.19 13.77 6.93
N ASN A 64 22.14 13.24 7.70
CA ASN A 64 23.35 12.63 7.14
C ASN A 64 23.23 11.10 7.00
N ASN A 65 22.19 10.50 7.58
CA ASN A 65 22.05 9.05 7.67
C ASN A 65 20.68 8.56 7.18
N ILE A 66 20.38 8.83 5.91
CA ILE A 66 19.16 8.32 5.28
C ILE A 66 19.40 6.87 4.85
N GLN A 67 18.74 5.93 5.53
CA GLN A 67 18.82 4.52 5.18
C GLN A 67 18.05 4.20 3.89
N TRP A 68 18.61 3.32 3.05
CA TRP A 68 17.95 2.80 1.84
C TRP A 68 16.62 2.10 2.12
N SER A 69 16.42 1.58 3.33
CA SER A 69 15.15 1.00 3.80
C SER A 69 13.97 1.98 3.73
N ILE A 70 14.22 3.30 3.70
CA ILE A 70 13.18 4.33 3.61
C ILE A 70 12.62 4.51 2.19
N VAL A 71 13.36 4.03 1.17
CA VAL A 71 13.05 4.24 -0.25
C VAL A 71 11.71 3.61 -0.66
N PRO A 72 11.42 2.33 -0.35
CA PRO A 72 10.14 1.72 -0.69
C PRO A 72 8.93 2.48 -0.08
N SER A 73 9.04 2.87 1.18
CA SER A 73 7.99 3.63 1.88
C SER A 73 7.74 4.99 1.25
N THR A 74 8.80 5.65 0.80
CA THR A 74 8.70 6.96 0.13
C THR A 74 8.16 6.85 -1.30
N LEU A 75 8.52 5.80 -2.04
CA LEU A 75 7.91 5.52 -3.34
C LEU A 75 6.42 5.17 -3.21
N MET A 76 6.05 4.40 -2.18
CA MET A 76 4.65 4.10 -1.87
C MET A 76 3.87 5.38 -1.51
N TYR A 77 4.46 6.27 -0.71
CA TYR A 77 3.90 7.57 -0.40
C TYR A 77 3.68 8.42 -1.68
N LEU A 78 4.66 8.50 -2.57
CA LEU A 78 4.53 9.23 -3.83
C LEU A 78 3.52 8.58 -4.79
N ALA A 79 3.36 7.26 -4.74
CA ALA A 79 2.32 6.55 -5.47
C ALA A 79 0.92 6.89 -4.94
N ASN A 80 0.75 6.93 -3.61
CA ASN A 80 -0.49 7.35 -2.98
C ASN A 80 -0.86 8.81 -3.32
N LYS A 81 0.15 9.68 -3.49
CA LYS A 81 -0.04 11.06 -3.97
C LYS A 81 -0.26 11.17 -5.49
N GLY A 82 -0.24 10.06 -6.23
CA GLY A 82 -0.54 10.00 -7.66
C GLY A 82 0.58 10.47 -8.58
N PHE A 83 1.83 10.46 -8.11
CA PHE A 83 3.01 10.79 -8.92
C PHE A 83 3.71 9.56 -9.49
N TYR A 84 3.53 8.41 -8.82
CA TYR A 84 4.04 7.11 -9.24
C TYR A 84 2.90 6.08 -9.32
N LYS A 85 3.14 5.01 -10.06
CA LYS A 85 2.25 3.86 -10.15
C LYS A 85 3.06 2.58 -9.96
N LEU A 86 2.48 1.60 -9.28
CA LEU A 86 3.03 0.25 -9.22
C LEU A 86 2.92 -0.40 -10.62
N SER A 87 4.03 -0.87 -11.17
CA SER A 87 3.98 -1.73 -12.37
C SER A 87 3.50 -3.10 -11.91
N SER A 88 2.39 -3.56 -12.47
CA SER A 88 1.78 -4.84 -12.15
C SER A 88 2.36 -6.01 -12.96
N ASP A 89 3.50 -5.81 -13.61
CA ASP A 89 4.21 -6.87 -14.32
C ASP A 89 4.93 -7.76 -13.29
N LEU A 90 4.13 -8.51 -12.52
CA LEU A 90 4.58 -9.60 -11.69
C LEU A 90 4.96 -10.71 -12.66
N SER A 91 6.27 -10.89 -12.91
CA SER A 91 6.75 -12.03 -13.67
C SER A 91 6.41 -13.31 -12.91
N ASP A 92 5.69 -14.22 -13.56
CA ASP A 92 5.15 -15.48 -13.01
C ASP A 92 6.21 -16.54 -12.63
N GLU A 93 7.47 -16.15 -12.44
CA GLU A 93 8.56 -17.08 -12.19
C GLU A 93 9.35 -16.63 -10.96
N ASN A 94 9.13 -17.30 -9.83
CA ASN A 94 10.01 -17.61 -8.67
C ASN A 94 11.15 -16.65 -8.22
N GLU A 95 11.27 -15.45 -8.75
CA GLU A 95 12.18 -14.41 -8.30
C GLU A 95 11.44 -13.51 -7.31
N LEU A 96 12.11 -13.19 -6.20
CA LEU A 96 11.72 -12.17 -5.23
C LEU A 96 10.90 -11.08 -5.93
N VAL A 97 9.65 -10.89 -5.49
CA VAL A 97 8.68 -9.95 -6.07
C VAL A 97 9.33 -8.57 -6.18
N ASN A 98 9.91 -8.29 -7.34
CA ASN A 98 10.63 -7.06 -7.60
C ASN A 98 9.58 -6.00 -7.93
N VAL A 99 9.12 -5.33 -6.89
CA VAL A 99 8.12 -4.27 -6.98
C VAL A 99 8.71 -3.09 -7.76
N LYS A 100 8.22 -2.88 -8.99
CA LYS A 100 8.65 -1.78 -9.85
C LYS A 100 7.71 -0.59 -9.71
N PHE A 101 8.28 0.61 -9.52
CA PHE A 101 7.53 1.86 -9.51
C PHE A 101 7.81 2.63 -10.80
N LYS A 102 6.74 3.02 -11.50
CA LYS A 102 6.82 3.86 -12.71
C LYS A 102 6.34 5.27 -12.38
N ARG A 103 7.14 6.28 -12.71
CA ARG A 103 6.70 7.68 -12.62
C ARG A 103 5.64 7.97 -13.68
N ILE A 104 4.55 8.61 -13.28
CA ILE A 104 3.42 8.95 -14.16
C ILE A 104 3.21 10.47 -14.32
N LYS A 105 3.75 11.29 -13.42
CA LYS A 105 3.70 12.74 -13.50
C LYS A 105 5.08 13.34 -13.37
N ASP A 106 5.33 14.42 -14.10
CA ASP A 106 6.58 15.16 -13.99
C ASP A 106 6.59 16.05 -12.74
N SER A 107 7.75 16.07 -12.08
CA SER A 107 8.16 16.99 -11.04
C SER A 107 7.84 18.47 -11.36
N ALA A 108 7.94 18.88 -12.63
CA ALA A 108 7.68 20.25 -13.07
C ALA A 108 6.21 20.68 -12.91
N LYS A 109 5.29 19.71 -12.85
CA LYS A 109 3.85 19.94 -12.67
C LYS A 109 3.41 19.75 -11.21
N CYS A 110 4.35 19.61 -10.28
CA CYS A 110 4.05 19.44 -8.88
C CYS A 110 3.92 20.81 -8.18
N GLU A 111 2.74 21.09 -7.63
CA GLU A 111 2.47 22.31 -6.85
C GLU A 111 3.21 22.34 -5.50
N TYR A 112 3.67 21.17 -5.04
CA TYR A 112 4.33 21.01 -3.74
C TYR A 112 5.84 20.89 -3.89
N SER A 113 6.57 21.92 -3.45
CA SER A 113 8.04 22.01 -3.53
C SER A 113 8.75 20.82 -2.88
N HIS A 114 8.29 20.36 -1.72
CA HIS A 114 8.87 19.23 -1.01
C HIS A 114 8.72 17.90 -1.77
N LEU A 115 7.61 17.71 -2.50
CA LEU A 115 7.42 16.53 -3.34
C LEU A 115 8.31 16.56 -4.57
N LYS A 116 8.51 17.75 -5.15
CA LYS A 116 9.44 17.93 -6.27
C LYS A 116 10.84 17.46 -5.93
N VAL A 117 11.36 17.84 -4.75
CA VAL A 117 12.68 17.41 -4.25
C VAL A 117 12.76 15.88 -4.16
N LEU A 118 11.74 15.22 -3.60
CA LEU A 118 11.70 13.75 -3.51
C LEU A 118 11.65 13.09 -4.90
N MET A 119 10.86 13.63 -5.81
CA MET A 119 10.77 13.10 -7.17
C MET A 119 12.10 13.26 -7.92
N ASP A 120 12.76 14.40 -7.78
CA ASP A 120 14.05 14.68 -8.40
C ASP A 120 15.16 13.81 -7.80
N TRP A 121 15.09 13.47 -6.51
CA TRP A 121 16.03 12.54 -5.89
C TRP A 121 16.04 11.16 -6.59
N PHE A 122 14.87 10.67 -7.01
CA PHE A 122 14.72 9.43 -7.78
C PHE A 122 14.93 9.59 -9.30
N LYS A 123 15.39 10.74 -9.81
CA LYS A 123 15.84 10.88 -11.21
C LYS A 123 17.29 10.47 -11.40
N THR A 124 18.09 10.55 -10.34
CA THR A 124 19.52 10.22 -10.32
C THR A 124 19.74 8.74 -10.50
#